data_AF-A0AAN6IJ98-F1
#
_entry.id   AF-A0AAN6IJ98-F1
#
_cell.length_a   1.000
_cell.length_b   1.000
_cell.length_c   1.000
_cell.angle_alpha   90.00
_cell.angle_beta   90.00
_cell.angle_gamma   90.00
#
_symmetry.space_group_name_H-M   'P 1'
#
loop_
_entity.id
_entity.type
_entity.pdbx_description
1 polymer ?
#
loop_
_entity_poly.entity_id
_entity_poly.type
_entity_poly.pdbx_seq_one_letter_code
_entity_poly.pdbx_strand_id
1 'polypeptide(L)' 'MNEEDQMMALMGFSGFDTTKDKAVAGNKSGTANIKKQRKFRQYMNRKGGFNRLLDKQ' A
#
# COMPACT_ATOMS: atom_id res chain seq x y z
N MET A 1 -42.22 -7.35 -13.66
CA MET A 1 -41.34 -7.83 -12.58
C MET A 1 -42.26 -8.32 -11.48
N ASN A 2 -42.22 -9.61 -11.19
CA ASN A 2 -43.10 -10.21 -10.20
C ASN A 2 -42.59 -9.88 -8.78
N GLU A 3 -43.47 -9.89 -7.76
CA GLU A 3 -43.08 -9.62 -6.36
C GLU A 3 -41.96 -10.55 -5.88
N GLU A 4 -41.97 -11.81 -6.32
CA GLU A 4 -40.93 -12.79 -6.03
C GLU A 4 -39.56 -12.36 -6.58
N ASP A 5 -39.51 -11.82 -7.81
CA ASP A 5 -38.27 -11.32 -8.42
C ASP A 5 -37.72 -10.11 -7.65
N GLN A 6 -38.62 -9.24 -7.17
CA GLN A 6 -38.24 -8.08 -6.36
C GLN A 6 -37.72 -8.52 -4.99
N MET A 7 -38.35 -9.52 -4.36
CA MET A 7 -37.92 -10.08 -3.08
C MET A 7 -36.56 -10.77 -3.19
N MET A 8 -36.31 -11.49 -4.30
CA MET A 8 -34.99 -12.09 -4.57
C MET A 8 -33.89 -11.04 -4.78
N ALA A 9 -34.18 -9.94 -5.46
CA ALA A 9 -33.24 -8.83 -5.62
C ALA A 9 -32.95 -8.13 -4.29
N LEU A 10 -33.96 -7.94 -3.44
CA LEU A 10 -33.85 -7.31 -2.14
C LEU A 10 -33.02 -8.15 -1.15
N MET A 11 -33.15 -9.48 -1.22
CA MET A 11 -32.34 -10.42 -0.44
C MET A 11 -30.93 -10.65 -1.03
N GLY A 12 -30.59 -9.99 -2.15
CA GLY A 12 -29.26 -10.05 -2.77
C GLY A 12 -29.02 -11.28 -3.65
N PHE A 13 -30.06 -12.04 -4.01
CA PHE A 13 -29.98 -13.21 -4.89
C PHE A 13 -30.03 -12.83 -6.39
N SER A 14 -30.17 -11.55 -6.74
CA SER A 14 -30.17 -11.10 -8.13
C SER A 14 -28.75 -10.98 -8.70
N GLY A 15 -28.21 -12.09 -9.19
CA GLY A 15 -26.98 -12.15 -9.99
C GLY A 15 -25.68 -12.22 -9.19
N PHE A 16 -24.68 -12.93 -9.73
CA PHE A 16 -23.34 -12.99 -9.16
C PHE A 16 -22.52 -11.80 -9.67
N ASP A 17 -22.24 -10.83 -8.79
CA ASP A 17 -21.31 -9.76 -9.06
C ASP A 17 -19.99 -9.99 -8.32
N THR A 18 -18.87 -9.52 -8.87
CA THR A 18 -17.53 -9.73 -8.29
C THR A 18 -16.95 -8.42 -7.77
N THR A 19 -16.11 -8.49 -6.75
CA THR A 19 -15.33 -7.35 -6.25
C THR A 19 -13.92 -7.29 -6.86
N LYS A 20 -13.62 -8.15 -7.84
CA LYS A 20 -12.32 -8.18 -8.52
C LYS A 20 -12.08 -6.83 -9.18
N ASP A 21 -10.91 -6.23 -8.89
CA ASP A 21 -10.47 -4.93 -9.39
C ASP A 21 -11.40 -3.74 -9.02
N LYS A 22 -12.34 -3.92 -8.10
CA LYS A 22 -13.21 -2.86 -7.56
C LYS A 22 -12.69 -2.37 -6.20
N ALA A 23 -12.63 -1.06 -6.00
CA ALA A 23 -12.25 -0.49 -4.72
C ALA A 23 -13.40 -0.62 -3.70
N VAL A 24 -13.17 -1.35 -2.60
CA VAL A 24 -14.15 -1.52 -1.52
C VAL A 24 -13.83 -0.55 -0.37
N ALA A 25 -14.82 0.21 0.07
CA ALA A 25 -14.68 1.11 1.21
C ALA A 25 -14.23 0.32 2.47
N GLY A 26 -13.25 0.84 3.21
CA GLY A 26 -12.67 0.17 4.38
C GLY A 26 -11.55 -0.84 4.07
N ASN A 27 -11.40 -1.29 2.82
CA ASN A 27 -10.35 -2.24 2.41
C ASN A 27 -9.07 -1.57 1.89
N LYS A 28 -8.76 -0.35 2.38
CA LYS A 28 -7.57 0.42 1.97
C LYS A 28 -6.46 0.40 3.01
N SER A 29 -6.65 -0.31 4.12
CA SER A 29 -5.68 -0.33 5.21
C SER A 29 -4.56 -1.31 4.89
N GLY A 30 -3.33 -0.82 4.88
CA GLY A 30 -2.12 -1.62 4.69
C GLY A 30 -0.94 -0.90 5.31
N THR A 31 0.03 -1.67 5.82
CA THR A 31 1.26 -1.11 6.40
C THR A 31 2.48 -1.68 5.68
N ALA A 32 3.52 -0.85 5.52
CA ALA A 32 4.78 -1.27 4.95
C ALA A 32 5.85 -1.30 6.05
N ASN A 33 6.44 -2.48 6.30
CA ASN A 33 7.58 -2.61 7.20
C ASN A 33 8.88 -2.48 6.41
N ILE A 34 9.45 -1.27 6.38
CA ILE A 34 10.68 -0.98 5.64
C ILE A 34 11.86 -0.92 6.62
N LYS A 35 12.70 -1.96 6.61
CA LYS A 35 13.97 -1.97 7.34
C LYS A 35 15.05 -1.26 6.54
N LYS A 36 15.31 0.02 6.84
CA LYS A 36 16.42 0.77 6.24
C LYS A 36 17.75 0.24 6.78
N GLN A 37 18.60 -0.30 5.91
CA GLN A 37 19.96 -0.70 6.29
C GLN A 37 20.77 0.55 6.65
N ARG A 38 21.42 0.55 7.82
CA ARG A 38 22.31 1.64 8.21
C ARG A 38 23.63 1.48 7.47
N LYS A 39 24.00 2.47 6.66
CA LYS A 39 25.36 2.56 6.11
C LYS A 39 26.28 3.25 7.11
N PHE A 40 27.47 2.68 7.34
CA PHE A 40 28.50 3.32 8.16
C PHE A 40 29.05 4.56 7.45
N ARG A 41 29.40 5.58 8.23
CA ARG A 41 30.00 6.82 7.73
C ARG A 41 31.51 6.70 7.86
N GLN A 42 32.23 6.78 6.75
CA GLN A 42 33.68 6.89 6.79
C GLN A 42 34.05 8.35 7.05
N TYR A 43 34.74 8.64 8.15
CA TYR A 43 35.19 10.00 8.47
C TYR A 43 36.67 10.22 8.13
N MET A 44 37.50 9.22 8.42
CA MET A 44 38.95 9.27 8.22
C MET A 44 39.32 8.92 6.76
N ASN A 45 40.40 9.56 6.26
CA ASN A 45 40.97 9.34 4.93
C ASN A 45 39.97 9.51 3.77
N ARG A 46 38.99 10.42 3.93
CA ARG A 46 38.10 10.82 2.83
C ARG A 46 38.84 11.69 1.81
N LYS A 47 38.66 11.38 0.53
CA LYS A 47 39.15 12.22 -0.58
C LYS A 47 38.37 13.53 -0.59
N GLY A 48 38.96 14.63 -0.10
CA GLY A 48 38.30 15.94 -0.03
C GLY A 48 38.42 16.70 1.30
N GLY A 49 39.03 16.11 2.32
CA GLY A 49 39.33 16.78 3.59
C GLY A 49 38.18 16.77 4.60
N PHE A 50 38.49 17.22 5.83
CA PHE A 50 37.65 17.07 7.02
C PHE A 50 36.32 17.86 6.94
N ASN A 51 36.31 19.03 6.31
CA ASN A 51 35.17 19.96 6.26
C ASN A 51 34.25 19.80 5.03
N ARG A 52 34.41 18.77 4.20
CA ARG A 52 33.46 18.48 3.11
C ARG A 52 32.26 17.69 3.65
N LEU A 53 31.07 18.05 3.15
CA LEU A 53 29.82 17.33 3.39
C LEU A 53 30.05 15.81 3.23
N LEU A 54 29.55 15.03 4.19
CA LEU A 54 29.58 13.57 4.02
C LEU A 54 28.70 13.19 2.84
N ASP A 55 29.14 12.19 2.06
CA ASP A 55 28.34 11.65 0.96
C ASP A 55 26.93 11.38 1.46
N LYS A 56 25.94 11.91 0.74
CA LYS A 56 24.54 11.60 1.01
C LYS A 56 24.40 10.08 0.85
N GLN A 57 23.88 9.42 1.88
CA GLN A 57 23.64 7.97 1.88
C GLN A 57 22.81 7.50 0.69
#